data_AF-A0AAW0N1Q3-F1
#
_entry.id   AF-A0AAW0N1Q3-F1
#
_cell.length_a   1.000
_cell.length_b   1.000
_cell.length_c   1.000
_cell.angle_alpha   90.00
_cell.angle_beta   90.00
_cell.angle_gamma   90.00
#
_symmetry.space_group_name_H-M   'P 1'
#
loop_
_entity.id
_entity.type
_entity.pdbx_description
1 polymer ?
#
loop_
_entity_poly.entity_id
_entity_poly.type
_entity_poly.pdbx_seq_one_letter_code
_entity_poly.pdbx_strand_id
1 'polypeptide(L)'
;MSKQSALKQCEIFTHGRKTTTKDNPNPPQNKANTTSLATDTSPEEMAKIASMEEILAELWSMRGDFGGRLDAIDQRITGMTNTFTAFERKLSEARQEVADNTARIDQAETRIATTETAQEETATALKTAMKRIAQLETKTEDLENRARRKNLRIFGIREGIEGSRPLLEFVTEMIPTWLVLTLGTSRRPVPEDLRVRDGS
;
A
#
# COMPACT_ATOMS: atom_id res chain seq x y z
N MET A 1 -14.93 30.36 2.63
CA MET A 1 -16.37 30.03 2.77
C MET A 1 -16.48 28.91 3.79
N SER A 2 -16.77 29.24 5.05
CA SER A 2 -16.76 28.29 6.16
C SER A 2 -18.19 27.78 6.39
N LYS A 3 -18.43 26.46 6.28
CA LYS A 3 -19.71 25.84 6.62
C LYS A 3 -19.52 25.02 7.89
N GLN A 4 -19.95 25.60 9.01
CA GLN A 4 -20.19 24.85 10.25
C GLN A 4 -21.52 24.11 10.12
N SER A 5 -21.48 22.77 10.10
CA SER A 5 -22.68 21.94 10.22
C SER A 5 -22.93 21.65 11.71
N ALA A 6 -23.87 22.38 12.30
CA ALA A 6 -24.32 22.11 13.66
C ALA A 6 -25.10 20.79 13.71
N LEU A 7 -24.57 19.81 14.46
CA LEU A 7 -25.27 18.59 14.82
C LEU A 7 -26.46 18.96 15.73
N LYS A 8 -27.68 18.67 15.27
CA LYS A 8 -28.89 18.83 16.08
C LYS A 8 -28.93 17.71 17.13
N GLN A 9 -28.76 18.10 18.38
CA GLN A 9 -28.93 17.24 19.55
C GLN A 9 -30.42 16.86 19.68
N CYS A 10 -30.74 15.56 19.67
CA CYS A 10 -32.10 15.07 19.89
C CYS A 10 -32.48 15.25 21.38
N GLU A 11 -33.55 16.00 21.64
CA GLU A 11 -34.02 16.33 23.01
C GLU A 11 -34.74 15.20 23.76
N ILE A 12 -34.84 14.00 23.17
CA ILE A 12 -35.66 12.90 23.69
C ILE A 12 -35.14 12.32 25.02
N PHE A 13 -33.86 12.52 25.37
CA PHE A 13 -33.24 11.92 26.57
C PHE A 13 -33.03 12.89 27.76
N THR A 14 -33.61 14.09 27.74
CA THR A 14 -33.32 15.10 28.77
C THR A 14 -34.03 14.91 30.11
N HIS A 15 -34.92 13.92 30.26
CA HIS A 15 -35.68 13.73 31.50
C HIS A 15 -35.24 12.48 32.26
N GLY A 16 -34.01 12.54 32.78
CA GLY A 16 -33.47 11.58 33.74
C GLY A 16 -34.05 11.78 35.14
N ARG A 17 -34.75 10.76 35.61
CA ARG A 17 -35.30 10.59 36.97
C ARG A 17 -34.20 10.71 38.03
N LYS A 18 -34.22 11.78 38.83
CA LYS A 18 -33.39 11.90 40.06
C LYS A 18 -33.96 10.97 41.14
N THR A 19 -33.12 10.10 41.69
CA THR A 19 -33.44 9.32 42.89
C THR A 19 -32.40 9.56 43.99
N THR A 20 -32.90 9.63 45.23
CA THR A 20 -32.22 9.57 46.55
C THR A 20 -31.40 10.83 46.94
N THR A 21 -31.54 11.41 48.13
CA THR A 21 -31.43 10.79 49.46
C THR A 21 -32.22 11.59 50.51
N LYS A 22 -33.03 10.90 51.33
CA LYS A 22 -33.44 11.39 52.66
C LYS A 22 -33.49 10.20 53.62
N ASP A 23 -32.54 10.18 54.54
CA ASP A 23 -32.56 9.39 55.77
C ASP A 23 -33.63 9.95 56.73
N ASN A 24 -34.61 9.09 57.04
CA ASN A 24 -35.24 8.78 58.35
C ASN A 24 -35.73 9.91 59.30
N PRO A 25 -36.45 9.58 60.41
CA PRO A 25 -37.64 8.76 60.60
C PRO A 25 -38.81 9.59 61.17
N ASN A 26 -40.06 9.27 60.82
CA ASN A 26 -41.13 9.26 61.82
C ASN A 26 -42.36 8.50 61.28
N PRO A 27 -42.97 7.60 62.08
CA PRO A 27 -44.15 6.87 61.67
C PRO A 27 -45.42 7.73 61.86
N PRO A 28 -46.40 7.70 60.94
CA PRO A 28 -47.74 8.14 61.29
C PRO A 28 -48.35 7.06 62.21
N GLN A 29 -48.51 7.42 63.49
CA GLN A 29 -49.37 6.70 64.42
C GLN A 29 -50.80 6.74 63.88
N ASN A 30 -51.25 5.70 63.18
CA ASN A 30 -52.68 5.46 63.04
C ASN A 30 -53.11 4.51 64.15
N LYS A 31 -53.94 5.06 65.03
CA LYS A 31 -54.45 4.40 66.23
C LYS A 31 -55.20 3.14 65.82
N ALA A 32 -54.87 2.04 66.48
CA ALA A 32 -55.74 0.87 66.53
C ALA A 32 -57.12 1.33 67.02
N ASN A 33 -58.12 1.24 66.15
CA ASN A 33 -59.51 1.07 66.56
C ASN A 33 -59.92 -0.34 66.11
N THR A 34 -59.52 -1.31 66.92
CA THR A 34 -60.22 -2.59 67.03
C THR A 34 -61.47 -2.41 67.89
N THR A 35 -62.51 -3.17 67.55
CA THR A 35 -63.79 -3.37 68.30
C THR A 35 -64.86 -2.39 67.84
N SER A 36 -65.98 -2.78 67.23
CA SER A 36 -66.82 -4.00 67.27
C SER A 36 -67.70 -3.96 65.99
N LEU A 37 -68.38 -5.00 65.52
CA LEU A 37 -69.51 -5.64 66.18
C LEU A 37 -70.05 -6.75 65.27
N ALA A 38 -70.60 -7.77 65.90
CA ALA A 38 -71.02 -9.05 65.36
C ALA A 38 -72.15 -9.01 64.31
N THR A 39 -72.11 -10.02 63.44
CA THR A 39 -73.21 -10.87 62.97
C THR A 39 -74.58 -10.21 62.74
N ASP A 40 -74.83 -9.87 61.47
CA ASP A 40 -76.07 -10.19 60.76
C ASP A 40 -75.80 -9.93 59.27
N THR A 41 -75.11 -10.86 58.63
CA THR A 41 -74.91 -10.84 57.17
C THR A 41 -75.60 -12.07 56.62
N SER A 42 -76.60 -11.85 55.75
CA SER A 42 -77.32 -12.92 55.07
C SER A 42 -76.30 -13.86 54.40
N PRO A 43 -76.52 -15.19 54.35
CA PRO A 43 -75.64 -16.13 53.65
C PRO A 43 -75.28 -15.69 52.22
N GLU A 44 -76.18 -14.93 51.57
CA GLU A 44 -75.99 -14.35 50.23
C GLU A 44 -75.00 -13.18 50.18
N GLU A 45 -74.86 -12.39 51.24
CA GLU A 45 -73.96 -11.23 51.29
C GLU A 45 -72.52 -11.65 51.61
N MET A 46 -72.33 -12.66 52.49
CA MET A 46 -71.02 -13.28 52.70
C MET A 46 -70.48 -13.93 51.42
N ALA A 47 -71.34 -14.58 50.62
CA ALA A 47 -70.93 -15.15 49.34
C ALA A 47 -70.47 -14.09 48.33
N LYS A 48 -71.11 -12.91 48.30
CA LYS A 48 -70.70 -11.78 47.44
C LYS A 48 -69.38 -11.18 47.89
N ILE A 49 -69.17 -11.00 49.21
CA ILE A 49 -67.92 -10.48 49.77
C ILE A 49 -66.76 -11.44 49.47
N ALA A 50 -66.97 -12.75 49.63
CA ALA A 50 -65.97 -13.76 49.26
C ALA A 50 -65.62 -13.71 47.76
N SER A 51 -66.62 -13.57 46.88
CA SER A 51 -66.37 -13.44 45.43
C SER A 51 -65.63 -12.15 45.05
N MET A 52 -65.87 -11.05 45.76
CA MET A 52 -65.16 -9.78 45.55
C MET A 52 -63.70 -9.88 46.01
N GLU A 53 -63.45 -10.56 47.12
CA GLU A 53 -62.10 -10.79 47.64
C GLU A 53 -61.27 -11.65 46.69
N GLU A 54 -61.89 -12.66 46.06
CA GLU A 54 -61.28 -13.49 45.01
C GLU A 54 -60.91 -12.67 43.75
N ILE A 55 -61.82 -11.81 43.28
CA ILE A 55 -61.54 -10.89 42.15
C ILE A 55 -60.40 -9.92 42.48
N LEU A 56 -60.35 -9.39 43.70
CA LEU A 56 -59.26 -8.51 44.13
C LEU A 56 -57.93 -9.27 44.16
N ALA A 57 -57.91 -10.50 44.68
CA ALA A 57 -56.71 -11.34 44.67
C ALA A 57 -56.21 -11.59 43.24
N GLU A 58 -57.12 -11.86 42.31
CA GLU A 58 -56.79 -12.07 40.90
C GLU A 58 -56.29 -10.78 40.22
N LEU A 59 -56.87 -9.62 40.52
CA LEU A 59 -56.38 -8.31 40.06
C LEU A 59 -54.98 -8.00 40.60
N TRP A 60 -54.71 -8.32 41.87
CA TRP A 60 -53.38 -8.17 42.46
C TRP A 60 -52.37 -9.11 41.79
N SER A 61 -52.76 -10.35 41.50
CA SER A 61 -51.94 -11.31 40.76
C SER A 61 -51.61 -10.78 39.36
N MET A 62 -52.62 -10.38 38.57
CA MET A 62 -52.41 -9.81 37.24
C MET A 62 -51.51 -8.58 37.27
N ARG A 63 -51.69 -7.69 38.26
CA ARG A 63 -50.83 -6.51 38.43
C ARG A 63 -49.38 -6.91 38.68
N GLY A 64 -49.14 -7.95 39.47
CA GLY A 64 -47.81 -8.52 39.69
C GLY A 64 -47.22 -9.08 38.38
N ASP A 65 -48.00 -9.86 37.63
CA ASP A 65 -47.59 -10.45 36.35
C ASP A 65 -47.23 -9.38 35.32
N PHE A 66 -48.04 -8.32 35.22
CA PHE A 66 -47.75 -7.19 34.34
C PHE A 66 -46.49 -6.43 34.79
N GLY A 67 -46.29 -6.26 36.09
CA GLY A 67 -45.05 -5.69 36.64
C GLY A 67 -43.82 -6.48 36.21
N GLY A 68 -43.84 -7.81 36.38
CA GLY A 68 -42.75 -8.68 35.97
C GLY A 68 -42.50 -8.67 34.45
N ARG A 69 -43.56 -8.61 33.64
CA ARG A 69 -43.44 -8.48 32.18
C ARG A 69 -42.83 -7.14 31.77
N LEU A 70 -43.19 -6.05 32.44
CA LEU A 70 -42.61 -4.72 32.19
C LEU A 70 -41.13 -4.70 32.56
N ASP A 71 -40.76 -5.25 33.71
CA ASP A 71 -39.35 -5.36 34.12
C ASP A 71 -38.52 -6.17 33.11
N ALA A 72 -39.09 -7.27 32.61
CA ALA A 72 -38.44 -8.08 31.57
C ALA A 72 -38.26 -7.32 30.24
N ILE A 73 -39.23 -6.48 29.87
CA ILE A 73 -39.13 -5.62 28.68
C ILE A 73 -38.04 -4.56 28.90
N ASP A 74 -38.01 -3.91 30.06
CA ASP A 74 -37.00 -2.90 30.39
C ASP A 74 -35.59 -3.49 30.39
N GLN A 75 -35.41 -4.72 30.92
CA GLN A 75 -34.14 -5.43 30.85
C GLN A 75 -33.72 -5.73 29.40
N ARG A 76 -34.66 -6.16 28.54
CA ARG A 76 -34.36 -6.42 27.12
C ARG A 76 -34.02 -5.15 26.35
N ILE A 77 -34.73 -4.04 26.60
CA ILE A 77 -34.43 -2.74 26.00
C ILE A 77 -33.05 -2.27 26.44
N THR A 78 -32.75 -2.36 27.73
CA THR A 78 -31.42 -2.03 28.27
C THR A 78 -30.33 -2.87 27.64
N GLY A 79 -30.54 -4.19 27.51
CA GLY A 79 -29.61 -5.09 26.83
C GLY A 79 -29.39 -4.71 25.37
N MET A 80 -30.46 -4.36 24.65
CA MET A 80 -30.37 -3.91 23.26
C MET A 80 -29.57 -2.61 23.14
N THR A 81 -29.84 -1.63 23.99
CA THR A 81 -29.08 -0.37 24.04
C THR A 81 -27.59 -0.62 24.26
N ASN A 82 -27.23 -1.51 25.18
CA ASN A 82 -25.83 -1.87 25.42
C ASN A 82 -25.18 -2.57 24.21
N THR A 83 -25.91 -3.43 23.52
CA THR A 83 -25.38 -4.07 22.29
C THR A 83 -25.20 -3.06 21.17
N PHE A 84 -26.11 -2.10 21.04
CA PHE A 84 -26.05 -1.05 20.03
C PHE A 84 -24.86 -0.12 20.25
N THR A 85 -24.64 0.35 21.49
CA THR A 85 -23.47 1.17 21.82
C THR A 85 -22.15 0.43 21.59
N ALA A 86 -22.11 -0.88 21.87
CA ALA A 86 -20.95 -1.71 21.56
C ALA A 86 -20.71 -1.84 20.05
N PHE A 87 -21.76 -1.95 19.25
CA PHE A 87 -21.67 -1.95 17.78
C PHE A 87 -21.19 -0.60 17.24
N GLU A 88 -21.70 0.51 17.75
CA GLU A 88 -21.25 1.85 17.36
C GLU A 88 -19.75 2.03 17.61
N ARG A 89 -19.27 1.58 18.77
CA ARG A 89 -17.83 1.60 19.09
C ARG A 89 -17.03 0.77 18.07
N LYS A 90 -17.41 -0.48 17.82
CA LYS A 90 -16.71 -1.34 16.86
C LYS A 90 -16.74 -0.77 15.44
N LEU A 91 -17.85 -0.15 15.03
CA LEU A 91 -17.96 0.49 13.72
C LEU A 91 -17.04 1.71 13.63
N SER A 92 -16.91 2.50 14.70
CA SER A 92 -15.97 3.61 14.75
C SER A 92 -14.51 3.15 14.66
N GLU A 93 -14.18 2.05 15.35
CA GLU A 93 -12.84 1.43 15.30
C GLU A 93 -12.52 0.90 13.90
N ALA A 94 -13.44 0.15 13.30
CA ALA A 94 -13.28 -0.36 11.94
C ALA A 94 -13.12 0.77 10.91
N ARG A 95 -13.86 1.88 11.07
CA ARG A 95 -13.70 3.07 10.20
C ARG A 95 -12.32 3.69 10.35
N GLN A 96 -11.79 3.77 11.57
CA GLN A 96 -10.46 4.29 11.82
C GLN A 96 -9.39 3.39 11.20
N GLU A 97 -9.48 2.07 11.41
CA GLU A 97 -8.56 1.10 10.83
C GLU A 97 -8.56 1.15 9.29
N VAL A 98 -9.74 1.30 8.68
CA VAL A 98 -9.85 1.48 7.23
C VAL A 98 -9.17 2.77 6.78
N ALA A 99 -9.38 3.89 7.47
CA ALA A 99 -8.73 5.16 7.14
C ALA A 99 -7.19 5.07 7.26
N ASP A 100 -6.70 4.44 8.32
CA ASP A 100 -5.26 4.23 8.54
C ASP A 100 -4.65 3.32 7.47
N ASN A 101 -5.37 2.26 7.08
CA ASN A 101 -4.94 1.36 6.01
C ASN A 101 -4.92 2.06 4.65
N THR A 102 -5.93 2.89 4.33
CA THR A 102 -5.92 3.70 3.11
C THR A 102 -4.69 4.62 3.07
N ALA A 103 -4.39 5.33 4.16
CA ALA A 103 -3.23 6.20 4.22
C ALA A 103 -1.90 5.43 4.03
N ARG A 104 -1.79 4.23 4.61
CA ARG A 104 -0.62 3.35 4.43
C ARG A 104 -0.49 2.85 2.99
N ILE A 105 -1.61 2.55 2.34
CA ILE A 105 -1.64 2.13 0.93
C ILE A 105 -1.19 3.29 0.04
N ASP A 106 -1.76 4.50 0.21
CA ASP A 106 -1.37 5.69 -0.57
C ASP A 106 0.13 5.99 -0.45
N GLN A 107 0.69 5.85 0.77
CA GLN A 107 2.13 6.01 0.99
C GLN A 107 2.95 4.91 0.29
N ALA A 108 2.49 3.67 0.32
CA ALA A 108 3.16 2.55 -0.34
C ALA A 108 3.14 2.72 -1.87
N GLU A 109 1.99 3.10 -2.44
CA GLU A 109 1.82 3.40 -3.85
C GLU A 109 2.74 4.53 -4.29
N THR A 110 2.82 5.62 -3.51
CA THR A 110 3.74 6.73 -3.79
C THR A 110 5.19 6.27 -3.80
N ARG A 111 5.61 5.46 -2.80
CA ARG A 111 6.97 4.91 -2.76
C ARG A 111 7.26 4.02 -3.96
N ILE A 112 6.32 3.15 -4.33
CA ILE A 112 6.44 2.27 -5.50
C ILE A 112 6.63 3.11 -6.77
N ALA A 113 5.76 4.09 -6.99
CA ALA A 113 5.86 4.98 -8.15
C ALA A 113 7.22 5.70 -8.21
N THR A 114 7.75 6.19 -7.08
CA THR A 114 9.08 6.82 -7.07
C THR A 114 10.20 5.83 -7.40
N THR A 115 10.11 4.59 -6.91
CA THR A 115 11.11 3.56 -7.21
C THR A 115 11.05 3.08 -8.65
N GLU A 116 9.85 2.99 -9.24
CA GLU A 116 9.65 2.62 -10.64
C GLU A 116 10.25 3.69 -11.57
N THR A 117 9.98 4.96 -11.31
CA THR A 117 10.58 6.07 -12.07
C THR A 117 12.11 6.05 -12.00
N ALA A 118 12.68 5.90 -10.80
CA ALA A 118 14.14 5.81 -10.63
C ALA A 118 14.73 4.58 -11.34
N GLN A 119 14.01 3.46 -11.34
CA GLN A 119 14.41 2.25 -12.06
C GLN A 119 14.40 2.48 -13.58
N GLU A 120 13.42 3.19 -14.12
CA GLU A 120 13.37 3.51 -15.54
C GLU A 120 14.50 4.47 -15.94
N GLU A 121 14.76 5.50 -15.13
CA GLU A 121 15.89 6.42 -15.33
C GLU A 121 17.24 5.69 -15.31
N THR A 122 17.46 4.79 -14.36
CA THR A 122 18.69 4.01 -14.29
C THR A 122 18.82 3.03 -15.45
N ALA A 123 17.74 2.38 -15.88
CA ALA A 123 17.74 1.49 -17.03
C ALA A 123 18.08 2.22 -18.33
N THR A 124 17.53 3.42 -18.54
CA THR A 124 17.82 4.25 -19.72
C THR A 124 19.27 4.77 -19.70
N ALA A 125 19.78 5.18 -18.55
CA ALA A 125 21.18 5.58 -18.37
C ALA A 125 22.13 4.41 -18.67
N LEU A 126 21.82 3.21 -18.16
CA LEU A 126 22.60 2.00 -18.38
C LEU A 126 22.62 1.61 -19.86
N LYS A 127 21.48 1.63 -20.55
CA LYS A 127 21.41 1.39 -22.00
C LYS A 127 22.27 2.37 -22.79
N THR A 128 22.26 3.63 -22.40
CA THR A 128 23.09 4.68 -23.03
C THR A 128 24.57 4.45 -22.77
N ALA A 129 24.94 4.07 -21.54
CA ALA A 129 26.31 3.73 -21.18
C ALA A 129 26.82 2.52 -21.96
N MET A 130 26.03 1.45 -22.06
CA MET A 130 26.37 0.26 -22.86
C MET A 130 26.61 0.61 -24.32
N LYS A 131 25.76 1.45 -24.92
CA LYS A 131 25.95 1.91 -26.31
C LYS A 131 27.26 2.69 -26.48
N ARG A 132 27.60 3.55 -25.51
CA ARG A 132 28.87 4.29 -25.53
C ARG A 132 30.08 3.36 -25.39
N ILE A 133 30.01 2.38 -24.49
CA ILE A 133 31.07 1.38 -24.31
C ILE A 133 31.30 0.62 -25.62
N ALA A 134 30.25 0.07 -26.23
CA ALA A 134 30.37 -0.63 -27.51
C ALA A 134 30.99 0.23 -28.62
N GLN A 135 30.60 1.52 -28.69
CA GLN A 135 31.21 2.47 -29.64
C GLN A 135 32.69 2.73 -29.36
N LEU A 136 33.08 2.82 -28.09
CA LEU A 136 34.47 2.99 -27.69
C LEU A 136 35.29 1.75 -28.01
N GLU A 137 34.76 0.56 -27.74
CA GLU A 137 35.39 -0.73 -28.06
C GLU A 137 35.68 -0.85 -29.57
N THR A 138 34.69 -0.52 -30.42
CA THR A 138 34.89 -0.53 -31.89
C THR A 138 35.94 0.50 -32.33
N LYS A 139 35.95 1.68 -31.70
CA LYS A 139 36.95 2.72 -32.01
C LYS A 139 38.35 2.30 -31.59
N THR A 140 38.50 1.70 -30.41
CA THR A 140 39.80 1.19 -29.93
C THR A 140 40.31 0.08 -30.85
N GLU A 141 39.44 -0.83 -31.28
CA GLU A 141 39.80 -1.89 -32.22
C GLU A 141 40.26 -1.34 -33.58
N ASP A 142 39.57 -0.35 -34.15
CA ASP A 142 40.00 0.29 -35.41
C ASP A 142 41.34 1.01 -35.23
N LEU A 143 41.56 1.71 -34.11
CA LEU A 143 42.83 2.38 -33.81
C LEU A 143 43.98 1.38 -33.68
N GLU A 144 43.78 0.28 -32.95
CA GLU A 144 44.78 -0.80 -32.84
C GLU A 144 45.08 -1.43 -34.20
N ASN A 145 44.05 -1.65 -35.02
CA ASN A 145 44.23 -2.19 -36.37
C ASN A 145 44.96 -1.21 -37.29
N ARG A 146 44.70 0.11 -37.21
CA ARG A 146 45.46 1.15 -37.93
C ARG A 146 46.90 1.23 -37.47
N ALA A 147 47.14 1.14 -36.17
CA ALA A 147 48.48 1.13 -35.61
C ALA A 147 49.28 -0.09 -36.09
N ARG A 148 48.66 -1.27 -36.12
CA ARG A 148 49.30 -2.51 -36.62
C ARG A 148 49.50 -2.52 -38.13
N ARG A 149 48.65 -1.86 -38.92
CA ARG A 149 48.75 -1.83 -40.40
C ARG A 149 50.08 -1.30 -40.93
N LYS A 150 50.76 -0.41 -40.21
CA LYS A 150 52.07 0.14 -40.59
C LYS A 150 53.25 -0.60 -39.96
N ASN A 151 53.00 -1.61 -39.14
CA ASN A 151 54.03 -2.36 -38.45
C ASN A 151 54.36 -3.63 -39.24
N LEU A 152 55.62 -3.77 -39.65
CA LEU A 152 56.13 -4.99 -40.25
C LEU A 152 56.84 -5.83 -39.17
N ARG A 153 56.48 -7.10 -39.04
CA ARG A 153 57.21 -8.08 -38.21
C ARG A 153 57.98 -9.02 -39.14
N ILE A 154 59.30 -9.02 -39.01
CA ILE A 154 60.21 -9.85 -39.80
C ILE A 154 60.69 -10.99 -38.91
N PHE A 155 60.50 -12.24 -39.35
CA PHE A 155 60.88 -13.44 -38.60
C PHE A 155 62.01 -14.19 -39.31
N GLY A 156 62.80 -14.96 -38.56
CA GLY A 156 63.86 -15.82 -39.12
C GLY A 156 65.21 -15.14 -39.36
N ILE A 157 65.39 -13.91 -38.86
CA ILE A 157 66.67 -13.20 -38.89
C ILE A 157 67.58 -13.78 -37.80
N ARG A 158 68.77 -14.29 -38.17
CA ARG A 158 69.79 -14.73 -37.18
C ARG A 158 70.33 -13.53 -36.42
N GLU A 159 70.56 -13.69 -35.12
CA GLU A 159 71.17 -12.64 -34.28
C GLU A 159 72.60 -12.32 -34.74
N GLY A 160 72.95 -11.02 -34.77
CA GLY A 160 74.30 -10.55 -35.08
C GLY A 160 74.65 -10.39 -36.57
N ILE A 161 73.71 -10.63 -37.50
CA ILE A 161 73.98 -10.48 -38.95
C ILE A 161 74.27 -9.04 -39.40
N GLU A 162 73.86 -8.06 -38.59
CA GLU A 162 74.09 -6.64 -38.78
C GLU A 162 75.56 -6.24 -38.52
N GLY A 163 76.28 -7.05 -37.73
CA GLY A 163 77.67 -6.78 -37.35
C GLY A 163 77.80 -5.51 -36.51
N SER A 164 78.56 -4.53 -37.03
CA SER A 164 78.82 -3.24 -36.37
C SER A 164 78.06 -2.05 -36.99
N ARG A 165 77.19 -2.31 -37.97
CA ARG A 165 76.37 -1.28 -38.63
C ARG A 165 75.12 -0.99 -37.79
N PRO A 166 74.44 0.15 -37.99
CA PRO A 166 73.16 0.44 -37.36
C PRO A 166 71.98 -0.28 -38.06
N LEU A 167 71.01 -0.75 -37.27
CA LEU A 167 69.94 -1.65 -37.71
C LEU A 167 69.09 -1.07 -38.83
N LEU A 168 68.84 0.24 -38.76
CA LEU A 168 68.08 0.95 -39.76
C LEU A 168 68.74 0.86 -41.15
N GLU A 169 70.06 1.00 -41.22
CA GLU A 169 70.82 0.95 -42.47
C GLU A 169 70.79 -0.47 -43.05
N PHE A 170 71.05 -1.47 -42.22
CA PHE A 170 70.97 -2.88 -42.60
C PHE A 170 69.59 -3.28 -43.14
N VAL A 171 68.51 -2.92 -42.43
CA VAL A 171 67.14 -3.25 -42.86
C VAL A 171 66.76 -2.53 -44.16
N THR A 172 67.22 -1.29 -44.35
CA THR A 172 66.91 -0.50 -45.55
C THR A 172 67.60 -1.10 -46.80
N GLU A 173 68.81 -1.64 -46.66
CA GLU A 173 69.51 -2.33 -47.74
C GLU A 173 68.89 -3.71 -48.05
N MET A 174 68.46 -4.45 -47.03
CA MET A 174 67.99 -5.83 -47.19
C MET A 174 66.56 -5.97 -47.70
N ILE A 175 65.65 -5.05 -47.35
CA ILE A 175 64.25 -5.10 -47.79
C ILE A 175 64.12 -5.19 -49.32
N PRO A 176 64.78 -4.34 -50.13
CA PRO A 176 64.73 -4.44 -51.59
C PRO A 176 65.27 -5.75 -52.14
N THR A 177 66.34 -6.28 -51.53
CA THR A 177 66.95 -7.56 -51.92
C THR A 177 66.03 -8.74 -51.64
N TRP A 178 65.38 -8.78 -50.46
CA TRP A 178 64.43 -9.84 -50.10
C TRP A 178 63.17 -9.83 -50.95
N LEU A 179 62.68 -8.64 -51.31
CA LEU A 179 61.48 -8.47 -52.11
C LEU A 179 61.73 -8.57 -53.62
N VAL A 180 62.98 -8.77 -54.05
CA VAL A 180 63.39 -8.81 -55.46
C VAL A 180 62.86 -7.58 -56.21
N LEU A 181 62.88 -6.42 -55.54
CA LEU A 181 62.50 -5.15 -56.16
C LEU A 181 63.65 -4.73 -57.07
N THR A 182 63.60 -5.20 -58.31
CA THR A 182 64.38 -4.59 -59.38
C THR A 182 63.95 -3.13 -59.47
N LEU A 183 64.82 -2.20 -59.10
CA LEU A 183 64.67 -0.77 -59.41
C LEU A 183 64.66 -0.62 -60.94
N GLY A 184 63.48 -0.83 -61.54
CA GLY A 184 63.33 -0.98 -62.97
C GLY A 184 62.02 -0.36 -63.43
N THR A 185 62.15 0.79 -64.08
CA THR A 185 61.27 1.30 -65.14
C THR A 185 60.44 0.21 -65.81
N SER A 186 59.22 -0.01 -65.33
CA SER A 186 58.20 -0.75 -66.07
C SER A 186 56.83 -0.18 -65.72
N ARG A 187 56.51 0.93 -66.39
CA ARG A 187 55.12 1.32 -66.63
C ARG A 187 54.52 0.14 -67.40
N ARG A 188 53.64 -0.64 -66.75
CA ARG A 188 52.95 -1.75 -67.40
C ARG A 188 52.36 -1.23 -68.73
N PRO A 189 52.69 -1.83 -69.89
CA PRO A 189 52.12 -1.39 -71.14
C PRO A 189 50.61 -1.63 -71.09
N VAL A 190 49.84 -0.58 -71.37
CA VAL A 190 48.39 -0.68 -71.55
C VAL A 190 48.16 -1.56 -72.79
N PRO A 191 47.31 -2.60 -72.72
CA PRO A 191 46.97 -3.42 -73.87
C PRO A 191 46.48 -2.56 -75.04
N GLU A 192 46.91 -2.84 -76.27
CA GLU A 192 46.51 -2.08 -77.47
C GLU A 192 45.00 -2.05 -77.69
N ASP A 193 44.27 -3.00 -77.13
CA ASP A 193 42.81 -3.16 -77.26
C ASP A 193 41.99 -2.03 -76.61
N LEU A 194 42.64 -1.16 -75.82
CA LEU A 194 42.03 0.00 -75.16
C LEU A 194 42.48 1.35 -75.75
N ARG A 195 43.25 1.38 -76.84
CA ARG A 195 43.44 2.61 -77.61
C ARG A 195 42.15 2.90 -78.37
N VAL A 196 41.32 3.75 -77.78
CA VAL A 196 40.25 4.45 -78.51
C VAL A 196 40.89 5.07 -79.75
N ARG A 197 40.44 4.61 -80.92
CA ARG A 197 40.76 5.22 -82.20
C ARG A 197 40.11 6.59 -82.19
N ASP A 198 40.86 7.61 -81.82
CA ASP A 198 40.48 9.00 -82.10
C ASP A 198 40.55 9.18 -83.62
N GLY A 199 39.42 8.91 -84.27
CA GLY A 199 39.18 9.14 -85.68
C GLY A 199 38.34 10.40 -85.85
N SER A 200 39.00 11.41 -86.43
CA SER A 200 38.52 12.49 -87.31
C SER A 200 37.09 13.01 -87.18
#